data_AF-A0A931U2S3-F1
#
_entry.id   AF-A0A931U2S3-F1
#
_cell.length_a   1.000
_cell.length_b   1.000
_cell.length_c   1.000
_cell.angle_alpha   90.00
_cell.angle_beta   90.00
_cell.angle_gamma   90.00
#
_symmetry.space_group_name_H-M   'P 1'
#
loop_
_entity.id
_entity.type
_entity.pdbx_description
1 polymer ?
#
loop_
_entity_poly.entity_id
_entity_poly.type
_entity_poly.pdbx_seq_one_letter_code
_entity_poly.pdbx_strand_id
1 'polypeptide(L)'
;LRAGLAALSPEVDAVVFALADQPLASAEVVQALVERYGATGRSIVYPTFGGQQGTPVLFARPLFAEIQELSGDVGARQIIRRHPGAVLEVPFPSTELLRDVDTWEDYEAVRRALGDDPHDQAPSAHYCPRCGAALAWKLVERRPRPACSRCGAVVYDDPKVAVVALIERDGRLLLAQRAHEPGKGRWSFPGGFVDRGEELETALCREIREETGLRVVISGLVGVYSRAGHPVVLVAYLARPVGGALRPSHEAERLAFFAPEALPEMAFGSDARLLADWRCARRPQ
;
A
#
# COMPACT_ATOMS: atom_id res chain seq x y z
N LEU A 1 -20.83 1.24 21.20
CA LEU A 1 -22.30 1.04 21.11
C LEU A 1 -23.08 2.27 21.57
N ARG A 2 -23.16 2.56 22.88
CA ARG A 2 -23.99 3.68 23.43
C ARG A 2 -23.72 5.05 22.79
N ALA A 3 -22.44 5.42 22.64
CA ALA A 3 -22.05 6.67 22.00
C ALA A 3 -22.48 6.74 20.53
N GLY A 4 -22.36 5.62 19.80
CA GLY A 4 -22.79 5.53 18.40
C GLY A 4 -24.30 5.70 18.26
N LEU A 5 -25.10 5.02 19.09
CA LEU A 5 -26.56 5.16 19.10
C LEU A 5 -27.02 6.57 19.47
N ALA A 6 -26.37 7.20 20.46
CA ALA A 6 -26.70 8.55 20.90
C ALA A 6 -26.42 9.63 19.82
N ALA A 7 -25.53 9.34 18.88
CA ALA A 7 -25.17 10.24 17.78
C ALA A 7 -26.09 10.12 16.55
N LEU A 8 -27.03 9.16 16.54
CA LEU A 8 -27.91 8.92 15.40
C LEU A 8 -29.02 9.97 15.30
N SER A 9 -29.38 10.32 14.07
CA SER A 9 -30.59 11.09 13.79
C SER A 9 -31.84 10.36 14.29
N PRO A 10 -32.87 11.07 14.78
CA PRO A 10 -34.19 10.50 15.08
C PRO A 10 -34.86 9.78 13.90
N GLU A 11 -34.42 10.05 12.66
CA GLU A 11 -34.98 9.47 11.43
C GLU A 11 -34.42 8.07 11.07
N VAL A 12 -33.41 7.59 11.79
CA VAL A 12 -32.76 6.29 11.48
C VAL A 12 -33.64 5.11 11.94
N ASP A 13 -34.21 4.33 11.03
CA ASP A 13 -35.12 3.23 11.41
C ASP A 13 -34.42 1.96 11.91
N ALA A 14 -33.16 1.73 11.50
CA ALA A 14 -32.36 0.59 11.91
C ALA A 14 -30.85 0.89 11.82
N VAL A 15 -30.06 0.10 12.54
CA VAL A 15 -28.59 0.18 12.57
C VAL A 15 -27.98 -1.19 12.35
N VAL A 16 -26.85 -1.22 11.67
CA VAL A 16 -26.03 -2.42 11.49
C VAL A 16 -24.81 -2.31 12.38
N PHE A 17 -24.64 -3.27 13.29
CA PHE A 17 -23.45 -3.36 14.14
C PHE A 17 -22.47 -4.36 13.51
N ALA A 18 -21.33 -3.83 13.06
CA ALA A 18 -20.17 -4.61 12.66
C ALA A 18 -19.13 -4.62 13.79
N LEU A 19 -18.36 -5.71 13.88
CA LEU A 19 -17.25 -5.82 14.82
C LEU A 19 -15.95 -5.34 14.16
N ALA A 20 -15.10 -4.65 14.91
CA ALA A 20 -13.87 -4.07 14.37
C ALA A 20 -12.76 -5.10 14.11
N ASP A 21 -12.80 -6.21 14.84
CA ASP A 21 -11.94 -7.40 14.74
C ASP A 21 -12.40 -8.39 13.66
N GLN A 22 -13.56 -8.17 13.02
CA GLN A 22 -14.04 -8.94 11.86
C GLN A 22 -14.02 -8.09 10.57
N PRO A 23 -12.83 -7.72 10.05
CA PRO A 23 -12.71 -6.79 8.93
C PRO A 23 -13.19 -7.36 7.59
N LEU A 24 -13.44 -8.67 7.50
CA LEU A 24 -13.85 -9.33 6.26
C LEU A 24 -15.36 -9.21 5.99
N ALA A 25 -16.17 -8.66 6.89
CA ALA A 25 -17.59 -8.42 6.66
C ALA A 25 -17.81 -7.58 5.39
N SER A 26 -18.35 -8.20 4.33
CA SER A 26 -18.44 -7.58 3.02
C SER A 26 -19.65 -6.67 2.86
N ALA A 27 -19.59 -5.76 1.88
CA ALA A 27 -20.70 -4.87 1.55
C ALA A 27 -21.95 -5.66 1.13
N GLU A 28 -21.79 -6.80 0.44
CA GLU A 28 -22.90 -7.67 0.05
C GLU A 28 -23.67 -8.19 1.25
N VAL A 29 -22.97 -8.54 2.34
CA VAL A 29 -23.62 -8.98 3.58
C VAL A 29 -24.46 -7.86 4.16
N VAL A 30 -23.88 -6.67 4.34
CA VAL A 30 -24.58 -5.51 4.91
C VAL A 30 -25.82 -5.16 4.08
N GLN A 31 -25.69 -5.12 2.76
CA GLN A 31 -26.78 -4.80 1.85
C GLN A 31 -27.91 -5.83 1.96
N ALA A 32 -27.58 -7.13 1.99
CA ALA A 32 -28.59 -8.18 2.15
C ALA A 32 -29.37 -8.07 3.47
N LEU A 33 -28.72 -7.70 4.59
CA LEU A 33 -29.42 -7.49 5.86
C LEU A 33 -30.41 -6.33 5.77
N VAL A 34 -30.01 -5.22 5.15
CA VAL A 34 -30.85 -4.03 4.96
C VAL A 34 -32.04 -4.33 4.06
N GLU A 35 -31.82 -5.02 2.94
CA GLU A 35 -32.89 -5.43 2.01
C GLU A 35 -33.90 -6.36 2.68
N ARG A 36 -33.41 -7.33 3.48
CA ARG A 36 -34.26 -8.26 4.22
C ARG A 36 -35.04 -7.56 5.33
N TYR A 37 -34.43 -6.60 6.02
CA TYR A 37 -35.14 -5.73 6.96
C TYR A 37 -36.27 -4.97 6.25
N GLY A 38 -35.98 -4.27 5.14
CA GLY A 38 -36.98 -3.52 4.38
C GLY A 38 -38.14 -4.37 3.87
N ALA A 39 -37.87 -5.62 3.47
CA ALA A 39 -38.88 -6.52 2.96
C ALA A 39 -39.77 -7.16 4.04
N THR A 40 -39.28 -7.30 5.28
CA THR A 40 -39.95 -8.12 6.32
C THR A 40 -40.35 -7.35 7.57
N GLY A 41 -39.73 -6.19 7.83
CA GLY A 41 -39.91 -5.42 9.07
C GLY A 41 -39.38 -6.12 10.34
N ARG A 42 -38.62 -7.22 10.21
CA ARG A 42 -38.09 -7.97 11.35
C ARG A 42 -37.06 -7.14 12.10
N SER A 43 -37.26 -6.97 13.41
CA SER A 43 -36.49 -6.01 14.20
C SER A 43 -35.05 -6.44 14.47
N ILE A 44 -34.70 -7.71 14.21
CA ILE A 44 -33.34 -8.25 14.30
C ILE A 44 -33.06 -9.05 13.03
N VAL A 45 -32.01 -8.69 12.29
CA VAL A 45 -31.58 -9.43 11.09
C VAL A 45 -30.09 -9.72 11.17
N TYR A 46 -29.69 -10.97 11.02
CA TYR A 46 -28.27 -11.37 11.04
C TYR A 46 -27.95 -12.43 9.98
N PRO A 47 -26.68 -12.51 9.54
CA PRO A 47 -26.24 -13.55 8.65
C PRO A 47 -26.02 -14.86 9.40
N THR A 48 -26.26 -15.99 8.74
CA THR A 48 -25.80 -17.30 9.20
C THR A 48 -24.80 -17.88 8.22
N PHE A 49 -23.68 -18.37 8.74
CA PHE A 49 -22.62 -19.00 7.95
C PHE A 49 -22.46 -20.44 8.44
N GLY A 50 -22.75 -21.42 7.58
CA GLY A 50 -22.73 -22.83 7.99
C GLY A 50 -23.67 -23.16 9.17
N GLY A 51 -24.78 -22.41 9.29
CA GLY A 51 -25.75 -22.57 10.39
C GLY A 51 -25.34 -21.88 11.71
N GLN A 52 -24.20 -21.21 11.76
CA GLN A 52 -23.79 -20.40 12.91
C GLN A 52 -24.20 -18.95 12.73
N GLN A 53 -24.70 -18.32 13.80
CA GLN A 53 -24.99 -16.88 13.83
C GLN A 53 -23.69 -16.09 13.61
N GLY A 54 -23.68 -15.25 12.57
CA GLY A 54 -22.56 -14.36 12.26
C GLY A 54 -22.83 -12.90 12.58
N THR A 55 -21.87 -12.07 12.18
CA THR A 55 -21.97 -10.61 12.18
C THR A 55 -21.74 -10.08 10.75
N PRO A 56 -22.13 -8.84 10.42
CA PRO A 56 -22.75 -7.83 11.28
C PRO A 56 -24.21 -8.15 11.62
N VAL A 57 -24.78 -7.50 12.65
CA VAL A 57 -26.19 -7.68 13.05
C VAL A 57 -26.95 -6.37 12.92
N LEU A 58 -28.09 -6.41 12.24
CA LEU A 58 -29.03 -5.30 12.13
C LEU A 58 -30.03 -5.32 13.28
N PHE A 59 -30.23 -4.18 13.94
CA PHE A 59 -31.28 -3.95 14.93
C PHE A 59 -32.14 -2.75 14.51
N ALA A 60 -33.46 -2.89 14.62
CA ALA A 60 -34.40 -1.81 14.38
C ALA A 60 -34.56 -0.90 15.61
N ARG A 61 -35.02 0.34 15.38
CA ARG A 61 -35.20 1.41 16.38
C ARG A 61 -35.92 0.99 17.66
N PRO A 62 -36.99 0.15 17.65
CA PRO A 62 -37.66 -0.27 18.88
C PRO A 62 -36.74 -0.95 19.92
N LEU A 63 -35.61 -1.51 19.47
CA LEU A 63 -34.66 -2.20 20.35
C LEU A 63 -33.52 -1.29 20.85
N PHE A 64 -33.46 -0.02 20.43
CA PHE A 64 -32.34 0.87 20.76
C PHE A 64 -32.20 1.13 22.27
N ALA A 65 -33.33 1.31 22.97
CA ALA A 65 -33.32 1.50 24.42
C ALA A 65 -32.70 0.28 25.14
N GLU A 66 -33.13 -0.93 24.77
CA GLU A 66 -32.56 -2.18 25.30
C GLU A 66 -31.05 -2.31 25.00
N ILE A 67 -30.62 -1.91 23.81
CA ILE A 67 -29.18 -1.92 23.44
C ILE A 67 -28.39 -0.91 24.28
N GLN A 68 -28.97 0.25 24.61
CA GLN A 68 -28.33 1.27 25.43
C GLN A 68 -28.19 0.84 26.90
N GLU A 69 -29.05 -0.06 27.37
CA GLU A 69 -29.01 -0.62 28.73
C GLU A 69 -27.98 -1.75 28.89
N LEU A 70 -27.42 -2.28 27.79
CA LEU A 70 -26.37 -3.29 27.87
C LEU A 70 -25.14 -2.76 28.61
N SER A 71 -24.57 -3.62 29.47
CA SER A 71 -23.40 -3.32 30.29
C SER A 71 -22.46 -4.52 30.39
N GLY A 72 -21.18 -4.25 30.62
CA GLY A 72 -20.13 -5.28 30.63
C GLY A 72 -19.84 -5.86 29.24
N ASP A 73 -19.21 -7.03 29.21
CA ASP A 73 -18.83 -7.75 27.98
C ASP A 73 -19.98 -8.61 27.41
N VAL A 74 -21.19 -8.24 27.79
CA VAL A 74 -22.41 -8.97 27.46
C VAL A 74 -22.93 -8.37 26.17
N GLY A 75 -22.36 -8.81 25.04
CA GLY A 75 -22.72 -8.33 23.71
C GLY A 75 -24.21 -8.49 23.37
N ALA A 76 -24.64 -7.95 22.23
CA ALA A 76 -26.04 -7.89 21.81
C ALA A 76 -26.73 -9.27 21.62
N ARG A 77 -26.00 -10.39 21.74
CA ARG A 77 -26.54 -11.76 21.75
C ARG A 77 -27.66 -11.98 22.77
N GLN A 78 -27.65 -11.28 23.91
CA GLN A 78 -28.73 -11.41 24.90
C GLN A 78 -30.06 -10.88 24.39
N ILE A 79 -30.05 -9.79 23.62
CA ILE A 79 -31.27 -9.19 23.05
C ILE A 79 -31.89 -10.15 22.05
N ILE A 80 -31.05 -10.78 21.20
CA ILE A 80 -31.49 -11.80 20.23
C ILE A 80 -32.21 -12.95 20.93
N ARG A 81 -31.68 -13.43 22.07
CA ARG A 81 -32.29 -14.52 22.87
C ARG A 81 -33.61 -14.12 23.53
N ARG A 82 -33.78 -12.86 23.90
CA ARG A 82 -35.02 -12.34 24.52
C ARG A 82 -36.15 -12.17 23.51
N HIS A 83 -35.81 -11.94 22.23
CA HIS A 83 -36.76 -11.61 21.16
C HIS A 83 -36.73 -12.62 20.00
N PRO A 84 -36.92 -13.93 20.21
CA PRO A 84 -36.83 -14.93 19.14
C PRO A 84 -37.87 -14.71 18.03
N GLY A 85 -39.03 -14.13 18.35
CA GLY A 85 -40.06 -13.77 17.37
C GLY A 85 -39.73 -12.57 16.49
N ALA A 86 -38.71 -11.78 16.84
CA ALA A 86 -38.28 -10.60 16.08
C ALA A 86 -37.12 -10.89 15.13
N VAL A 87 -36.57 -12.10 15.17
CA VAL A 87 -35.37 -12.51 14.43
C VAL A 87 -35.71 -12.92 12.99
N LEU A 88 -34.79 -12.58 12.08
CA LEU A 88 -34.66 -13.11 10.74
C LEU A 88 -33.21 -13.51 10.46
N GLU A 89 -33.02 -14.76 10.08
CA GLU A 89 -31.72 -15.29 9.68
C GLU A 89 -31.53 -15.17 8.16
N VAL A 90 -30.34 -14.76 7.73
CA VAL A 90 -29.99 -14.64 6.31
C VAL A 90 -28.83 -15.59 6.01
N PRO A 91 -29.06 -16.71 5.31
CA PRO A 91 -28.02 -17.70 5.09
C PRO A 91 -26.99 -17.26 4.03
N PHE A 92 -25.72 -17.48 4.32
CA PHE A 92 -24.58 -17.25 3.43
C PHE A 92 -23.69 -18.49 3.32
N PRO A 93 -23.05 -18.71 2.16
CA PRO A 93 -22.32 -19.94 1.87
C PRO A 93 -20.90 -20.00 2.47
N SER A 94 -20.24 -18.87 2.71
CA SER A 94 -18.82 -18.83 3.13
C SER A 94 -18.65 -18.53 4.61
N THR A 95 -17.88 -19.36 5.33
CA THR A 95 -17.49 -19.11 6.73
C THR A 95 -16.28 -18.18 6.87
N GLU A 96 -15.65 -17.77 5.77
CA GLU A 96 -14.46 -16.89 5.80
C GLU A 96 -14.76 -15.51 6.41
N LEU A 97 -16.03 -15.11 6.37
CA LEU A 97 -16.54 -13.86 6.92
C LEU A 97 -16.64 -13.85 8.46
N LEU A 98 -16.45 -15.01 9.10
CA LEU A 98 -16.42 -15.16 10.57
C LEU A 98 -15.02 -15.03 11.17
N ARG A 99 -14.00 -14.69 10.36
CA ARG A 99 -12.62 -14.69 10.85
C ARG A 99 -12.35 -13.47 11.73
N ASP A 100 -12.04 -13.74 13.00
CA ASP A 100 -11.56 -12.75 13.95
C ASP A 100 -10.06 -12.44 13.73
N VAL A 101 -9.69 -11.18 13.96
CA VAL A 101 -8.32 -10.69 13.92
C VAL A 101 -7.89 -10.28 15.33
N ASP A 102 -7.51 -11.28 16.12
CA ASP A 102 -7.11 -11.09 17.51
C ASP A 102 -5.59 -10.96 17.67
N THR A 103 -4.83 -11.54 16.73
CA THR A 103 -3.36 -11.59 16.79
C THR A 103 -2.71 -10.95 15.57
N TRP A 104 -1.40 -10.66 15.69
CA TRP A 104 -0.61 -10.20 14.55
C TRP A 104 -0.58 -11.23 13.43
N GLU A 105 -0.51 -12.52 13.77
CA GLU A 105 -0.58 -13.62 12.82
C GLU A 105 -1.92 -13.65 12.05
N ASP A 106 -3.04 -13.38 12.72
CA ASP A 106 -4.36 -13.29 12.08
C ASP A 106 -4.42 -12.11 11.12
N TYR A 107 -3.89 -10.96 11.53
CA TYR A 107 -3.80 -9.77 10.69
C TYR A 107 -2.99 -10.04 9.41
N GLU A 108 -1.82 -10.66 9.53
CA GLU A 108 -1.01 -11.01 8.36
C GLU A 108 -1.69 -12.02 7.44
N ALA A 109 -2.46 -12.96 8.00
CA ALA A 109 -3.19 -13.94 7.22
C ALA A 109 -4.38 -13.31 6.47
N VAL A 110 -5.10 -12.38 7.09
CA VAL A 110 -6.14 -11.58 6.44
C VAL A 110 -5.53 -10.71 5.34
N ARG A 111 -4.42 -10.02 5.61
CA ARG A 111 -3.71 -9.19 4.63
C ARG A 111 -3.28 -10.00 3.40
N ARG A 112 -2.77 -11.22 3.60
CA ARG A 112 -2.42 -12.16 2.52
C ARG A 112 -3.65 -12.60 1.73
N ALA A 113 -4.76 -12.93 2.40
CA ALA A 113 -6.00 -13.35 1.74
C ALA A 113 -6.64 -12.24 0.89
N LEU A 114 -6.44 -10.97 1.27
CA LEU A 114 -6.92 -9.80 0.53
C LEU A 114 -6.01 -9.42 -0.66
N GLY A 115 -4.94 -10.18 -0.93
CA GLY A 115 -3.99 -9.87 -2.01
C GLY A 115 -3.12 -8.64 -1.75
N ASP A 116 -3.06 -8.19 -0.49
CA ASP A 116 -2.33 -6.99 -0.05
C ASP A 116 -0.96 -7.36 0.56
N ASP A 117 -0.40 -8.50 0.14
CA ASP A 117 0.99 -8.83 0.42
C ASP A 117 1.88 -8.07 -0.58
N PRO A 118 2.76 -7.16 -0.12
CA PRO A 118 3.69 -6.46 -1.02
C PRO A 118 4.63 -7.39 -1.79
N HIS A 119 4.65 -8.69 -1.44
CA HIS A 119 5.37 -9.76 -2.15
C HIS A 119 4.50 -10.58 -3.12
N ASP A 120 3.18 -10.39 -3.16
CA ASP A 120 2.27 -11.07 -4.09
C ASP A 120 2.18 -10.32 -5.43
N GLN A 121 3.36 -10.17 -6.06
CA GLN A 121 3.46 -9.63 -7.41
C GLN A 121 3.45 -10.78 -8.42
N ALA A 122 2.83 -10.54 -9.58
CA ALA A 122 2.96 -11.44 -10.73
C ALA A 122 4.46 -11.77 -10.97
N PRO A 123 4.78 -13.03 -11.33
CA PRO A 123 6.17 -13.46 -11.36
C PRO A 123 6.96 -12.63 -12.39
N SER A 124 8.14 -12.13 -12.02
CA SER A 124 9.00 -11.37 -12.94
C SER A 124 9.42 -12.18 -14.18
N ALA A 125 9.34 -13.51 -14.09
CA ALA A 125 9.63 -14.44 -15.16
C ALA A 125 8.63 -15.61 -15.20
N HIS A 126 8.20 -15.98 -16.41
CA HIS A 126 7.38 -17.19 -16.64
C HIS A 126 8.22 -18.44 -16.89
N TYR A 127 9.47 -18.27 -17.33
CA TYR A 127 10.38 -19.35 -17.69
C TYR A 127 11.71 -19.22 -16.94
N CYS A 128 12.33 -20.36 -16.65
CA CYS A 128 13.57 -20.43 -15.91
C CYS A 128 14.73 -19.86 -16.75
N PRO A 129 15.43 -18.81 -16.28
CA PRO A 129 16.54 -18.21 -17.04
C PRO A 129 17.73 -19.16 -17.22
N ARG A 130 17.80 -20.25 -16.43
CA ARG A 130 18.88 -21.25 -16.51
C ARG A 130 18.64 -22.35 -17.54
N CYS A 131 17.39 -22.80 -17.73
CA CYS A 131 17.10 -24.00 -18.53
C CYS A 131 15.85 -23.92 -19.42
N GLY A 132 15.15 -22.78 -19.43
CA GLY A 132 13.98 -22.52 -20.28
C GLY A 132 12.68 -23.22 -19.86
N ALA A 133 12.69 -24.06 -18.82
CA ALA A 133 11.46 -24.70 -18.33
C ALA A 133 10.52 -23.69 -17.66
N ALA A 134 9.21 -23.91 -17.75
CA ALA A 134 8.22 -23.09 -17.05
C ALA A 134 8.47 -23.07 -15.53
N LEU A 135 8.28 -21.91 -14.92
CA LEU A 135 8.39 -21.73 -13.48
C LEU A 135 7.05 -22.07 -12.80
N ALA A 136 7.12 -22.53 -11.56
CA ALA A 136 5.95 -22.77 -10.71
C ALA A 136 6.17 -22.11 -9.36
N TRP A 137 5.09 -21.64 -8.74
CA TRP A 137 5.13 -21.14 -7.37
C TRP A 137 5.40 -22.29 -6.40
N LYS A 138 6.48 -22.19 -5.64
CA LYS A 138 6.83 -23.14 -4.58
C LYS A 138 7.11 -22.41 -3.29
N LEU A 139 6.79 -23.06 -2.17
CA LEU A 139 7.17 -22.58 -0.86
C LEU A 139 8.69 -22.79 -0.68
N VAL A 140 9.45 -21.70 -0.73
CA VAL A 140 10.90 -21.66 -0.52
C VAL A 140 11.18 -20.72 0.65
N GLU A 141 11.90 -21.19 1.67
CA GLU A 141 12.23 -20.39 2.86
C GLU A 141 11.00 -19.70 3.50
N ARG A 142 9.90 -20.45 3.59
CA ARG A 142 8.61 -19.97 4.14
C ARG A 142 7.90 -18.89 3.31
N ARG A 143 8.33 -18.64 2.06
CA ARG A 143 7.66 -17.71 1.14
C ARG A 143 7.33 -18.37 -0.19
N PRO A 144 6.20 -18.04 -0.84
CA PRO A 144 5.97 -18.43 -2.22
C PRO A 144 7.02 -17.76 -3.10
N ARG A 145 7.73 -18.53 -3.92
CA ARG A 145 8.69 -18.02 -4.90
C ARG A 145 8.55 -18.77 -6.23
N PRO A 146 8.83 -18.12 -7.38
CA PRO A 146 8.94 -18.83 -8.65
C PRO A 146 10.17 -19.75 -8.61
N ALA A 147 9.94 -21.05 -8.78
CA ALA A 147 10.99 -22.05 -8.74
C ALA A 147 10.85 -23.05 -9.89
N CYS A 148 11.99 -23.42 -10.47
CA CYS A 148 12.06 -24.35 -11.59
C CYS A 148 11.95 -25.79 -11.10
N SER A 149 10.91 -26.50 -11.54
CA SER A 149 10.75 -27.94 -11.25
C SER A 149 11.76 -28.84 -11.96
N ARG A 150 12.46 -28.33 -12.98
CA ARG A 150 13.44 -29.11 -13.74
C ARG A 150 14.84 -29.09 -13.14
N CYS A 151 15.38 -27.89 -12.90
CA CYS A 151 16.78 -27.73 -12.45
C CYS A 151 16.90 -27.25 -10.99
N GLY A 152 15.77 -27.06 -10.30
CA GLY A 152 15.74 -26.61 -8.90
C GLY A 152 16.09 -25.13 -8.69
N ALA A 153 16.38 -24.36 -9.74
CA ALA A 153 16.68 -22.94 -9.62
C ALA A 153 15.49 -22.15 -9.06
N VAL A 154 15.74 -21.32 -8.06
CA VAL A 154 14.78 -20.37 -7.50
C VAL A 154 15.03 -19.00 -8.14
N VAL A 155 13.97 -18.32 -8.56
CA VAL A 155 14.03 -16.93 -9.03
C VAL A 155 13.74 -16.03 -7.85
N TYR A 156 14.65 -15.08 -7.62
CA TYR A 156 14.50 -14.06 -6.59
C TYR A 156 14.19 -12.73 -7.27
N ASP A 157 13.04 -12.16 -6.90
CA ASP A 157 12.65 -10.81 -7.30
C ASP A 157 13.33 -9.82 -6.38
N ASP A 158 14.58 -9.49 -6.72
CA ASP A 158 15.38 -8.54 -5.97
C ASP A 158 14.92 -7.10 -6.28
N PRO A 159 14.95 -6.19 -5.29
CA PRO A 159 14.70 -4.79 -5.57
C PRO A 159 15.76 -4.23 -6.51
N LYS A 160 15.35 -3.43 -7.49
CA LYS A 160 16.28 -2.69 -8.34
C LYS A 160 16.77 -1.44 -7.61
N VAL A 161 18.08 -1.20 -7.62
CA VAL A 161 18.66 0.00 -7.03
C VAL A 161 18.72 1.11 -8.08
N ALA A 162 18.31 2.32 -7.69
CA ALA A 162 18.44 3.54 -8.44
C ALA A 162 19.18 4.60 -7.62
N VAL A 163 19.93 5.46 -8.29
CA VAL A 163 20.69 6.56 -7.68
C VAL A 163 20.22 7.89 -8.26
N VAL A 164 20.11 8.93 -7.43
CA VAL A 164 19.77 10.29 -7.86
C VAL A 164 20.68 11.34 -7.24
N ALA A 165 20.94 12.42 -7.98
CA ALA A 165 21.78 13.51 -7.51
C ALA A 165 20.95 14.75 -7.20
N LEU A 166 21.17 15.30 -6.01
CA LEU A 166 20.76 16.65 -5.64
C LEU A 166 21.90 17.59 -6.00
N ILE A 167 21.76 18.25 -7.15
CA ILE A 167 22.74 19.22 -7.65
C ILE A 167 22.20 20.62 -7.37
N GLU A 168 22.87 21.33 -6.46
CA GLU A 168 22.48 22.70 -6.07
C GLU A 168 23.29 23.75 -6.83
N ARG A 169 22.60 24.81 -7.28
CA ARG A 169 23.20 26.05 -7.77
C ARG A 169 22.35 27.25 -7.33
N ASP A 170 22.98 28.23 -6.69
CA ASP A 170 22.32 29.47 -6.23
C ASP A 170 21.05 29.21 -5.37
N GLY A 171 21.11 28.22 -4.47
CA GLY A 171 19.98 27.84 -3.63
C GLY A 171 18.89 27.01 -4.34
N ARG A 172 19.06 26.68 -5.62
CA ARG A 172 18.10 25.94 -6.45
C ARG A 172 18.59 24.56 -6.80
N LEU A 173 17.68 23.62 -6.99
CA LEU A 173 17.96 22.22 -7.31
C LEU A 173 17.73 21.95 -8.79
N LEU A 174 18.68 21.25 -9.41
CA LEU A 174 18.54 20.77 -10.79
C LEU A 174 17.53 19.64 -10.86
N LEU A 175 16.53 19.78 -11.74
CA LEU A 175 15.59 18.73 -12.10
C LEU A 175 15.63 18.46 -13.61
N ALA A 176 15.26 17.24 -13.96
CA ALA A 176 15.08 16.77 -15.33
C ALA A 176 13.60 16.44 -15.59
N GLN A 177 13.05 16.91 -16.71
CA GLN A 177 11.72 16.55 -17.14
C GLN A 177 11.78 15.28 -17.98
N ARG A 178 11.05 14.25 -17.57
CA ARG A 178 11.14 12.90 -18.15
C ARG A 178 10.54 12.83 -19.55
N ALA A 179 11.27 12.25 -20.50
CA ALA A 179 10.81 12.01 -21.88
C ALA A 179 9.97 10.71 -22.04
N HIS A 180 10.05 9.82 -21.07
CA HIS A 180 9.50 8.47 -21.13
C HIS A 180 8.70 8.10 -19.87
N GLU A 181 7.79 7.13 -20.03
CA GLU A 181 7.09 6.53 -18.90
C GLU A 181 8.04 5.71 -18.00
N PRO A 182 7.74 5.54 -16.71
CA PRO A 182 6.63 6.16 -15.97
C PRO A 182 6.84 7.68 -15.76
N GLY A 183 5.77 8.46 -15.76
CA GLY A 183 5.81 9.88 -15.40
C GLY A 183 6.33 10.80 -16.50
N LYS A 184 6.05 10.48 -17.77
CA LYS A 184 6.41 11.34 -18.90
C LYS A 184 5.86 12.76 -18.69
N GLY A 185 6.67 13.77 -18.96
CA GLY A 185 6.32 15.18 -18.80
C GLY A 185 6.36 15.70 -17.36
N ARG A 186 6.55 14.83 -16.35
CA ARG A 186 6.80 15.23 -14.96
C ARG A 186 8.31 15.40 -14.70
N TRP A 187 8.65 16.00 -13.57
CA TRP A 187 10.03 16.27 -13.20
C TRP A 187 10.56 15.28 -12.16
N SER A 188 11.86 14.98 -12.23
CA SER A 188 12.57 14.19 -11.23
C SER A 188 13.97 14.72 -11.01
N PHE A 189 14.59 14.34 -9.89
CA PHE A 189 16.03 14.49 -9.75
C PHE A 189 16.73 13.65 -10.82
N PRO A 190 17.80 14.17 -11.45
CA PRO A 190 18.55 13.41 -12.43
C PRO A 190 19.25 12.21 -11.79
N GLY A 191 19.35 11.12 -12.53
CA GLY A 191 19.86 9.84 -12.07
C GLY A 191 19.10 8.66 -12.66
N GLY A 192 19.59 7.45 -12.39
CA GLY A 192 19.07 6.26 -13.03
C GLY A 192 19.41 4.97 -12.29
N PHE A 193 19.30 3.86 -13.00
CA PHE A 193 19.45 2.53 -12.43
C PHE A 193 20.91 2.13 -12.31
N VAL A 194 21.23 1.43 -11.22
CA VAL A 194 22.58 0.89 -11.00
C VAL A 194 22.70 -0.45 -11.72
N ASP A 195 23.76 -0.60 -12.52
CA ASP A 195 24.03 -1.86 -13.19
C ASP A 195 24.63 -2.91 -12.26
N ARG A 196 24.41 -4.18 -12.60
CA ARG A 196 24.87 -5.29 -11.76
C ARG A 196 26.40 -5.27 -11.69
N GLY A 197 26.92 -5.11 -10.48
CA GLY A 197 28.37 -5.06 -10.22
C GLY A 197 28.97 -3.66 -10.34
N GLU A 198 28.16 -2.63 -10.61
CA GLU A 198 28.58 -1.22 -10.64
C GLU A 198 28.56 -0.62 -9.23
N GLU A 199 29.54 0.23 -8.90
CA GLU A 199 29.52 1.04 -7.67
C GLU A 199 28.45 2.14 -7.78
N LEU A 200 27.76 2.43 -6.68
CA LEU A 200 26.66 3.42 -6.66
C LEU A 200 27.13 4.81 -7.11
N GLU A 201 28.31 5.21 -6.64
CA GLU A 201 28.94 6.48 -6.95
C GLU A 201 29.31 6.58 -8.45
N THR A 202 29.80 5.48 -9.01
CA THR A 202 30.15 5.39 -10.43
C THR A 202 28.89 5.47 -11.29
N ALA A 203 27.85 4.70 -10.93
CA ALA A 203 26.54 4.76 -11.58
C ALA A 203 25.97 6.19 -11.57
N LEU A 204 26.00 6.85 -10.41
CA LEU A 204 25.51 8.23 -10.30
C LEU A 204 26.27 9.17 -11.24
N CYS A 205 27.60 9.10 -11.28
CA CYS A 205 28.40 9.97 -12.14
C CYS A 205 28.14 9.70 -13.64
N ARG A 206 27.93 8.43 -14.02
CA ARG A 206 27.56 8.02 -15.37
C ARG A 206 26.19 8.60 -15.76
N GLU A 207 25.16 8.32 -14.96
CA GLU A 207 23.78 8.77 -15.19
C GLU A 207 23.68 10.29 -15.31
N ILE A 208 24.29 11.03 -14.37
CA ILE A 208 24.28 12.50 -14.43
C ILE A 208 24.97 13.03 -15.69
N ARG A 209 26.06 12.40 -16.13
CA ARG A 209 26.74 12.80 -17.36
C ARG A 209 25.88 12.52 -18.59
N GLU A 210 25.22 11.38 -18.63
CA GLU A 210 24.36 10.94 -19.75
C GLU A 210 23.10 11.80 -19.86
N GLU A 211 22.41 12.06 -18.74
CA GLU A 211 21.15 12.82 -18.73
C GLU A 211 21.34 14.33 -18.83
N THR A 212 22.42 14.87 -18.25
CA THR A 212 22.57 16.33 -18.07
C THR A 212 23.78 16.94 -18.74
N GLY A 213 24.73 16.12 -19.22
CA GLY A 213 26.01 16.58 -19.76
C GLY A 213 26.99 17.12 -18.71
N LEU A 214 26.62 17.11 -17.42
CA LEU A 214 27.48 17.57 -16.33
C LEU A 214 28.43 16.47 -15.86
N ARG A 215 29.62 16.87 -15.43
CA ARG A 215 30.50 16.05 -14.60
C ARG A 215 30.39 16.54 -13.17
N VAL A 216 30.16 15.62 -12.25
CA VAL A 216 29.93 15.93 -10.84
C VAL A 216 30.91 15.21 -9.92
N VAL A 217 31.11 15.75 -8.73
CA VAL A 217 31.71 15.05 -7.59
C VAL A 217 30.68 14.88 -6.50
N ILE A 218 30.66 13.69 -5.90
CA ILE A 218 29.76 13.36 -4.80
C ILE A 218 30.33 13.96 -3.52
N SER A 219 29.46 14.63 -2.76
CA SER A 219 29.81 15.39 -1.57
C SER A 219 29.16 14.87 -0.28
N GLY A 220 28.24 13.91 -0.39
CA GLY A 220 27.62 13.27 0.75
C GLY A 220 26.42 12.40 0.35
N LEU A 221 26.06 11.47 1.23
CA LEU A 221 24.81 10.72 1.14
C LEU A 221 23.70 11.53 1.80
N VAL A 222 22.57 11.69 1.12
CA VAL A 222 21.35 12.30 1.69
C VAL A 222 20.55 11.24 2.41
N GLY A 223 20.31 10.09 1.77
CA GLY A 223 19.54 9.00 2.36
C GLY A 223 19.23 7.87 1.39
N VAL A 224 18.58 6.84 1.94
CA VAL A 224 18.11 5.65 1.23
C VAL A 224 16.61 5.51 1.45
N TYR A 225 15.85 5.34 0.37
CA TYR A 225 14.39 5.38 0.37
C TYR A 225 13.80 4.15 -0.31
N SER A 226 12.78 3.58 0.31
CA SER A 226 11.95 2.51 -0.24
C SER A 226 10.49 2.72 0.17
N ARG A 227 9.56 2.08 -0.56
CA ARG A 227 8.11 2.14 -0.30
C ARG A 227 7.54 0.73 -0.37
N ALA A 228 6.58 0.43 0.51
CA ALA A 228 5.85 -0.83 0.47
C ALA A 228 5.23 -1.03 -0.93
N GLY A 229 5.33 -2.24 -1.46
CA GLY A 229 4.82 -2.60 -2.79
C GLY A 229 5.61 -2.04 -3.99
N HIS A 230 6.69 -1.27 -3.77
CA HIS A 230 7.48 -0.69 -4.86
C HIS A 230 8.84 -1.41 -5.00
N PRO A 231 9.21 -1.92 -6.20
CA PRO A 231 10.38 -2.78 -6.37
C PRO A 231 11.71 -2.01 -6.47
N VAL A 232 11.73 -0.71 -6.15
CA VAL A 232 12.90 0.15 -6.33
C VAL A 232 13.36 0.72 -5.00
N VAL A 233 14.67 0.60 -4.74
CA VAL A 233 15.36 1.29 -3.65
C VAL A 233 16.09 2.49 -4.27
N LEU A 234 15.80 3.68 -3.78
CA LEU A 234 16.39 4.93 -4.24
C LEU A 234 17.47 5.39 -3.27
N VAL A 235 18.67 5.64 -3.77
CA VAL A 235 19.78 6.23 -3.01
C VAL A 235 20.02 7.65 -3.51
N ALA A 236 19.94 8.63 -2.62
CA ALA A 236 20.08 10.03 -2.99
C ALA A 236 21.40 10.61 -2.47
N TYR A 237 22.13 11.30 -3.35
CA TYR A 237 23.43 11.89 -3.04
C TYR A 237 23.42 13.40 -3.25
N LEU A 238 24.21 14.13 -2.45
CA LEU A 238 24.60 15.50 -2.73
C LEU A 238 25.73 15.48 -3.76
N ALA A 239 25.58 16.22 -4.86
CA ALA A 239 26.60 16.31 -5.88
C ALA A 239 26.88 17.76 -6.30
N ARG A 240 28.13 18.06 -6.62
CA ARG A 240 28.56 19.38 -7.10
C ARG A 240 29.13 19.29 -8.51
N PRO A 241 28.74 20.18 -9.44
CA PRO A 241 29.29 20.19 -10.78
C PRO A 241 30.76 20.62 -10.74
N VAL A 242 31.63 19.87 -11.42
CA VAL A 242 33.06 20.16 -11.60
C VAL A 242 33.43 20.39 -13.07
N GLY A 243 32.47 20.24 -13.98
CA GLY A 243 32.64 20.54 -15.39
C GLY A 243 31.50 20.02 -16.25
N GLY A 244 31.70 20.04 -17.56
CA GLY A 244 30.65 19.73 -18.52
C GLY A 244 29.77 20.94 -18.84
N ALA A 245 28.75 20.73 -19.67
CA ALA A 245 27.81 21.77 -20.05
C ALA A 245 26.40 21.20 -19.93
N LEU A 246 25.51 21.95 -19.28
CA LEU A 246 24.13 21.52 -19.04
C LEU A 246 23.41 21.36 -20.38
N ARG A 247 23.06 20.12 -20.74
CA ARG A 247 22.38 19.79 -21.98
C ARG A 247 21.42 18.62 -21.75
N PRO A 248 20.15 18.72 -22.18
CA PRO A 248 19.21 17.61 -22.11
C PRO A 248 19.69 16.43 -22.96
N SER A 249 19.24 15.24 -22.59
CA SER A 249 19.45 13.99 -23.33
C SER A 249 18.15 13.54 -24.00
N HIS A 250 18.17 12.36 -24.62
CA HIS A 250 16.95 11.74 -25.15
C HIS A 250 15.99 11.27 -24.04
N GLU A 251 16.47 11.12 -22.81
CA GLU A 251 15.70 10.67 -21.64
C GLU A 251 15.12 11.84 -20.83
N ALA A 252 15.72 13.03 -20.98
CA ALA A 252 15.32 14.26 -20.31
C ALA A 252 15.00 15.36 -21.34
N GLU A 253 13.72 15.68 -21.55
CA GLU A 253 13.29 16.71 -22.52
C GLU A 253 13.79 18.11 -22.15
N ARG A 254 13.80 18.41 -20.84
CA ARG A 254 14.20 19.72 -20.30
C ARG A 254 14.97 19.56 -19.00
N LEU A 255 15.90 20.48 -18.77
CA LEU A 255 16.66 20.62 -17.53
C LEU A 255 16.44 22.02 -16.98
N ALA A 256 16.10 22.14 -15.70
CA ALA A 256 15.89 23.43 -15.07
C ALA A 256 16.18 23.41 -13.56
N PHE A 257 16.56 24.57 -13.04
CA PHE A 257 16.81 24.79 -11.63
C PHE A 257 15.56 25.37 -10.95
N PHE A 258 15.06 24.69 -9.93
CA PHE A 258 13.87 25.10 -9.18
C PHE A 258 14.21 25.44 -7.72
N ALA A 259 13.47 26.40 -7.16
CA ALA A 259 13.56 26.67 -5.73
C ALA A 259 12.98 25.45 -4.96
N PRO A 260 13.63 24.97 -3.89
CA PRO A 260 13.15 23.81 -3.12
C PRO A 260 11.74 23.99 -2.54
N GLU A 261 11.28 25.23 -2.37
CA GLU A 261 9.95 25.59 -1.88
C GLU A 261 8.89 25.65 -2.99
N ALA A 262 9.31 25.64 -4.26
CA ALA A 262 8.46 25.79 -5.43
C ALA A 262 8.86 24.79 -6.52
N LEU A 263 8.89 23.50 -6.16
CA LEU A 263 9.12 22.43 -7.13
C LEU A 263 7.88 22.21 -8.01
N PRO A 264 8.08 21.80 -9.27
CA PRO A 264 6.99 21.44 -10.18
C PRO A 264 6.35 20.11 -9.79
N GLU A 265 5.38 19.64 -10.58
CA GLU A 265 4.81 18.30 -10.41
C GLU A 265 5.89 17.22 -10.58
N MET A 266 6.17 16.52 -9.48
CA MET A 266 7.21 15.50 -9.42
C MET A 266 6.69 14.14 -9.89
N ALA A 267 7.57 13.36 -10.52
CA ALA A 267 7.23 12.07 -11.12
C ALA A 267 7.01 10.96 -10.07
N PHE A 268 7.64 11.07 -8.91
CA PHE A 268 7.72 10.00 -7.92
C PHE A 268 7.23 10.44 -6.54
N GLY A 269 7.04 9.50 -5.62
CA GLY A 269 6.45 9.78 -4.31
C GLY A 269 7.46 9.92 -3.17
N SER A 270 8.76 9.80 -3.45
CA SER A 270 9.82 9.87 -2.42
C SER A 270 10.34 11.30 -2.18
N ASP A 271 9.92 12.26 -3.01
CA ASP A 271 10.54 13.59 -3.09
C ASP A 271 10.38 14.40 -1.80
N ALA A 272 9.22 14.34 -1.14
CA ALA A 272 8.97 15.11 0.08
C ALA A 272 9.91 14.71 1.23
N ARG A 273 10.14 13.41 1.42
CA ARG A 273 11.05 12.89 2.46
C ARG A 273 12.50 13.19 2.11
N LEU A 274 12.88 12.96 0.84
CA LEU A 274 14.21 13.27 0.32
C LEU A 274 14.56 14.76 0.51
N LEU A 275 13.62 15.67 0.25
CA LEU A 275 13.83 17.11 0.45
C LEU A 275 13.94 17.48 1.92
N ALA A 276 13.19 16.83 2.81
CA ALA A 276 13.30 17.05 4.25
C ALA A 276 14.70 16.65 4.75
N ASP A 277 15.19 15.48 4.34
CA ASP A 277 16.52 14.99 4.72
C ASP A 277 17.64 15.87 4.13
N TRP A 278 17.48 16.31 2.87
CA TRP A 278 18.38 17.27 2.24
C TRP A 278 18.49 18.58 3.03
N ARG A 279 17.36 19.15 3.50
CA ARG A 279 17.34 20.36 4.33
C ARG A 279 18.09 20.15 5.65
N CYS A 280 17.97 18.97 6.26
CA CYS A 280 18.71 18.61 7.46
C CYS A 280 20.21 18.50 7.18
N ALA A 281 20.60 17.85 6.09
CA ALA A 281 22.00 17.67 5.68
C ALA A 281 22.72 19.01 5.35
N ARG A 282 21.97 20.08 5.04
CA ARG A 282 22.51 21.43 4.80
C ARG A 282 22.80 22.24 6.04
N ARG A 283 22.25 21.88 7.21
CA ARG A 283 22.48 22.67 8.43
C ARG A 283 23.94 22.49 8.85
N PRO A 284 24.73 23.57 9.00
CA PRO A 284 26.07 23.44 9.58
C PRO A 284 25.93 22.83 10.97
N GLN A 285 26.73 21.80 11.26
CA GLN A 285 26.91 21.27 12.61
C GLN A 285 27.59 22.30 13.50
#